data_AF-A0A1Y4AJL7-F1
#
_entry.id   AF-A0A1Y4AJL7-F1
#
_cell.length_a   1.000
_cell.length_b   1.000
_cell.length_c   1.000
_cell.angle_alpha   90.00
_cell.angle_beta   90.00
_cell.angle_gamma   90.00
#
_symmetry.space_group_name_H-M   'P 1'
#
loop_
_entity.id
_entity.type
_entity.pdbx_description
1 polymer ?
#
loop_
_entity_poly.entity_id
_entity_poly.type
_entity_poly.pdbx_seq_one_letter_code
_entity_poly.pdbx_strand_id
1 'polypeptide(L)'
;MAAIYSSAALKTRQREIKNEAQKQVVHITENGNAAFVFCSEEVFESEIRRAAENAAYEERMRAVLERGRIDYATGRFIEGTDSALAEIERRAAARV
;
A
#
# COMPACT_ATOMS: atom_id res chain seq x y z
N MET A 1 1.10 17.19 3.94
CA MET A 1 1.16 17.81 2.60
C MET A 1 2.47 17.41 1.96
N ALA A 2 2.50 17.06 0.68
CA ALA A 2 3.76 16.78 -0.02
C ALA A 2 4.61 18.06 -0.09
N ALA A 3 5.92 17.95 0.06
CA ALA A 3 6.83 19.07 -0.07
C ALA A 3 7.00 19.44 -1.55
N ILE A 4 6.79 20.72 -1.90
CA ILE A 4 6.85 21.22 -3.29
C ILE A 4 7.84 22.38 -3.37
N TYR A 5 8.80 22.28 -4.28
CA TYR A 5 9.79 23.33 -4.55
C TYR A 5 9.90 23.60 -6.05
N SER A 6 10.39 24.79 -6.42
CA SER A 6 10.74 25.07 -7.83
C SER A 6 12.12 24.51 -8.20
N SER A 7 12.35 24.23 -9.48
CA SER A 7 13.65 23.83 -10.01
C SER A 7 14.78 24.79 -9.61
N ALA A 8 14.51 26.10 -9.63
CA ALA A 8 15.44 27.13 -9.18
C ALA A 8 15.82 27.01 -7.68
N ALA A 9 14.92 26.50 -6.83
CA ALA A 9 15.18 26.33 -5.40
C ALA A 9 16.20 25.21 -5.11
N LEU A 10 16.40 24.24 -6.02
CA LEU A 10 17.45 23.21 -5.88
C LEU A 10 18.86 23.83 -5.78
N LYS A 11 19.08 24.99 -6.40
CA LYS A 11 20.37 25.71 -6.34
C LYS A 11 20.53 26.53 -5.06
N THR A 12 19.46 27.17 -4.56
CA THR A 12 19.54 28.14 -3.45
C THR A 12 19.16 27.56 -2.08
N ARG A 13 18.35 26.49 -2.04
CA ARG A 13 17.83 25.84 -0.83
C ARG A 13 18.19 24.35 -0.76
N GLN A 14 19.32 23.96 -1.35
CA GLN A 14 19.72 22.55 -1.52
C GLN A 14 19.71 21.74 -0.20
N ARG A 15 20.18 22.33 0.92
CA ARG A 15 20.19 21.65 2.23
C ARG A 15 18.79 21.37 2.75
N GLU A 16 17.88 22.34 2.66
CA GLU A 16 16.48 22.21 3.07
C GLU A 16 15.80 21.09 2.27
N ILE A 17 15.93 21.13 0.93
CA ILE A 17 15.34 20.15 0.03
C ILE A 17 15.92 18.75 0.26
N LYS A 18 17.22 18.62 0.52
CA LYS A 18 17.84 17.32 0.87
C LYS A 18 17.34 16.77 2.21
N ASN A 19 17.16 17.63 3.22
CA ASN A 19 16.64 17.22 4.52
C ASN A 19 15.18 16.71 4.43
N GLU A 20 14.37 17.27 3.53
CA GLU A 20 13.02 16.76 3.26
C GLU A 20 13.03 15.51 2.37
N ALA A 21 13.90 15.47 1.36
CA ALA A 21 14.09 14.30 0.49
C ALA A 21 14.52 13.03 1.25
N GLN A 22 15.18 13.16 2.39
CA GLN A 22 15.51 12.06 3.30
C GLN A 22 14.30 11.48 4.04
N LYS A 23 13.17 12.19 4.08
CA LYS A 23 11.96 11.81 4.83
C LYS A 23 10.80 11.43 3.93
N GLN A 24 10.71 12.04 2.75
CA GLN A 24 9.56 11.96 1.85
C GLN A 24 9.94 12.28 0.40
N VAL A 25 9.05 11.92 -0.52
CA VAL A 25 9.14 12.36 -1.92
C VAL A 25 8.86 13.86 -2.01
N VAL A 26 9.82 14.61 -2.54
CA VAL A 26 9.70 16.05 -2.79
C VAL A 26 9.38 16.28 -4.26
N HIS A 27 8.34 17.06 -4.56
CA HIS A 27 7.97 17.41 -5.93
C HIS A 27 8.71 18.67 -6.38
N ILE A 28 9.30 18.60 -7.58
CA ILE A 28 10.00 19.72 -8.22
C ILE A 28 9.15 20.25 -9.38
N THR A 29 8.83 21.54 -9.32
CA THR A 29 8.05 22.26 -10.33
C THR A 29 8.91 23.13 -11.22
N GLU A 30 8.53 23.22 -12.49
CA GLU A 30 9.08 24.17 -13.45
C GLU A 30 7.91 24.92 -14.10
N ASN A 31 7.97 26.25 -14.07
CA ASN A 31 6.90 27.14 -14.56
C ASN A 31 5.48 26.82 -14.00
N GLY A 32 5.41 26.29 -12.78
CA GLY A 32 4.16 25.91 -12.10
C GLY A 32 3.72 24.45 -12.32
N ASN A 33 4.29 23.74 -13.29
CA ASN A 33 3.98 22.33 -13.53
C ASN A 33 4.92 21.43 -12.72
N ALA A 34 4.37 20.48 -11.95
CA ALA A 34 5.16 19.43 -11.31
C ALA A 34 5.58 18.40 -12.37
N ALA A 35 6.88 18.29 -12.62
CA ALA A 35 7.43 17.43 -13.68
C ALA A 35 8.39 16.35 -13.14
N PHE A 36 9.02 16.59 -11.98
CA PHE A 36 10.04 15.71 -11.42
C PHE A 36 9.82 15.50 -9.92
N VAL A 37 10.42 14.43 -9.40
CA VAL A 37 10.49 14.12 -7.97
C VAL A 37 11.94 14.01 -7.52
N PHE A 38 12.19 14.31 -6.25
CA PHE A 38 13.50 14.19 -5.61
C PHE A 38 13.32 13.58 -4.22
N CYS A 39 14.10 12.53 -3.93
CA CYS A 39 14.09 11.79 -2.67
C CYS A 39 15.47 11.16 -2.43
N SER A 40 15.72 10.65 -1.23
CA SER A 40 16.84 9.72 -1.00
C SER A 40 16.55 8.37 -1.66
N GLU A 41 17.61 7.61 -1.93
CA GLU A 41 17.53 6.24 -2.46
C GLU A 41 16.71 5.32 -1.53
N GLU A 42 16.89 5.45 -0.21
CA GLU A 42 16.11 4.72 0.80
C GLU A 42 14.60 5.02 0.72
N VAL A 43 14.21 6.30 0.55
CA VAL A 43 12.81 6.69 0.36
C VAL A 43 12.26 6.15 -0.95
N PHE A 44 13.06 6.19 -2.03
CA PHE A 44 12.68 5.65 -3.34
C PHE A 44 12.42 4.13 -3.29
N GLU A 45 13.35 3.36 -2.70
CA GLU A 45 13.16 1.92 -2.50
C GLU A 45 11.95 1.61 -1.61
N SER A 46 11.76 2.38 -0.53
CA SER A 46 10.65 2.20 0.40
C SER A 46 9.31 2.39 -0.29
N GLU A 47 9.15 3.45 -1.09
CA GLU A 47 7.92 3.70 -1.83
C GLU A 47 7.68 2.67 -2.96
N ILE A 48 8.74 2.12 -3.59
CA ILE A 48 8.61 0.98 -4.52
C ILE A 48 8.10 -0.28 -3.79
N ARG A 49 8.71 -0.65 -2.66
CA ARG A 49 8.28 -1.80 -1.86
C ARG A 49 6.83 -1.65 -1.41
N ARG A 50 6.48 -0.47 -0.89
CA ARG A 50 5.13 -0.11 -0.45
C ARG A 50 4.10 -0.17 -1.58
N ALA A 51 4.44 0.31 -2.78
CA ALA A 51 3.56 0.21 -3.94
C ALA A 51 3.30 -1.26 -4.35
N ALA A 52 4.34 -2.10 -4.34
CA ALA A 52 4.20 -3.53 -4.61
C ALA A 52 3.39 -4.26 -3.53
N GLU A 53 3.61 -3.94 -2.25
CA GLU A 53 2.85 -4.49 -1.11
C GLU A 53 1.37 -4.10 -1.17
N ASN A 54 1.06 -2.84 -1.47
CA ASN A 54 -0.30 -2.34 -1.66
C ASN A 54 -1.00 -3.08 -2.80
N ALA A 55 -0.38 -3.18 -3.99
CA ALA A 55 -0.95 -3.90 -5.12
C ALA A 55 -1.19 -5.39 -4.80
N ALA A 56 -0.24 -6.05 -4.12
CA ALA A 56 -0.40 -7.44 -3.69
C ALA A 56 -1.45 -7.60 -2.56
N TYR A 57 -1.69 -6.57 -1.76
CA TYR A 57 -2.77 -6.56 -0.76
C TYR A 57 -4.14 -6.39 -1.42
N GLU A 58 -4.29 -5.43 -2.33
CA GLU A 58 -5.53 -5.20 -3.09
C GLU A 58 -5.94 -6.45 -3.89
N GLU A 59 -4.98 -7.12 -4.53
CA GLU A 59 -5.21 -8.37 -5.24
C GLU A 59 -5.71 -9.49 -4.31
N ARG A 60 -5.05 -9.68 -3.16
CA ARG A 60 -5.47 -10.68 -2.15
C ARG A 60 -6.86 -10.38 -1.59
N MET A 61 -7.16 -9.11 -1.33
CA MET A 61 -8.48 -8.69 -0.88
C MET A 61 -9.55 -8.98 -1.93
N ARG A 62 -9.32 -8.60 -3.19
CA ARG A 62 -10.20 -8.88 -4.34
C ARG A 62 -10.46 -10.38 -4.48
N ALA A 63 -9.40 -11.21 -4.41
CA ALA A 63 -9.52 -12.67 -4.49
C ALA A 63 -10.32 -13.29 -3.34
N VAL A 64 -10.15 -12.80 -2.10
CA VAL A 64 -10.94 -13.27 -0.94
C VAL A 64 -12.41 -12.89 -1.07
N LEU A 65 -12.71 -11.66 -1.52
CA LEU A 65 -14.09 -11.20 -1.72
C LEU A 65 -14.81 -11.98 -2.83
N GLU A 66 -14.16 -12.19 -3.98
CA GLU A 66 -14.73 -13.00 -5.06
C GLU A 66 -14.94 -14.46 -4.63
N ARG A 67 -13.97 -15.05 -3.92
CA ARG A 67 -14.15 -16.38 -3.34
C ARG A 67 -15.34 -16.43 -2.38
N GLY A 68 -15.49 -15.43 -1.49
CA GLY A 68 -16.61 -15.35 -0.57
C GLY A 68 -17.98 -15.25 -1.27
N ARG A 69 -18.06 -14.49 -2.38
CA ARG A 69 -19.25 -14.42 -3.24
C ARG A 69 -19.60 -15.77 -3.85
N ILE A 70 -18.61 -16.50 -4.38
CA ILE A 70 -18.81 -17.83 -4.96
C ILE A 70 -19.18 -18.85 -3.86
N ASP A 71 -18.50 -18.81 -2.71
CA ASP A 71 -18.78 -19.70 -1.58
C ASP A 71 -20.23 -19.48 -1.08
N TYR A 72 -20.71 -18.23 -0.97
CA TYR A 72 -22.11 -17.92 -0.67
C TYR A 72 -23.08 -18.44 -1.74
N ALA A 73 -22.85 -18.09 -3.01
CA ALA A 73 -23.71 -18.49 -4.13
C ALA A 73 -23.77 -20.02 -4.38
N THR A 74 -22.80 -20.78 -3.88
CA THR A 74 -22.73 -22.25 -4.00
C THR A 74 -23.05 -22.98 -2.70
N GLY A 75 -23.58 -22.29 -1.67
CA GLY A 75 -23.96 -22.92 -0.41
C GLY A 75 -22.80 -23.36 0.48
N ARG A 76 -21.56 -22.94 0.20
CA ARG A 76 -20.35 -23.26 0.97
C ARG A 76 -20.13 -22.29 2.12
N PHE A 77 -21.19 -22.04 2.90
CA PHE A 77 -21.17 -21.21 4.10
C PHE A 77 -21.79 -21.98 5.28
N ILE A 78 -21.74 -21.38 6.46
CA ILE A 78 -22.26 -21.95 7.70
C ILE A 78 -23.13 -20.91 8.38
N GLU A 79 -24.31 -21.33 8.83
CA GLU A 79 -25.25 -20.50 9.57
C GLU A 79 -25.17 -20.76 11.08
N GLY A 80 -25.25 -19.69 11.87
CA GLY A 80 -25.22 -19.75 13.33
C GLY A 80 -23.83 -19.83 13.94
N THR A 81 -23.67 -19.21 15.11
CA THR A 81 -22.40 -19.12 15.83
C THR A 81 -21.87 -20.49 16.25
N ASP A 82 -22.73 -21.36 16.78
CA ASP A 82 -22.35 -22.69 17.30
C ASP A 82 -21.79 -23.58 16.18
N SER A 83 -22.47 -23.61 15.03
CA SER A 83 -22.03 -24.30 13.82
C SER A 83 -20.67 -23.78 13.31
N ALA A 84 -20.47 -22.45 13.37
CA ALA A 84 -19.22 -21.82 12.95
C ALA A 84 -18.05 -22.17 13.89
N LEU A 85 -18.28 -22.20 15.21
CA LEU A 85 -17.29 -22.62 16.20
C LEU A 85 -16.91 -24.09 16.02
N ALA A 86 -17.90 -24.98 15.87
CA ALA A 86 -17.65 -26.41 15.62
C ALA A 86 -16.83 -26.66 14.34
N GLU A 87 -17.07 -25.90 13.26
CA GLU A 87 -16.25 -25.98 12.05
C GLU A 87 -14.82 -25.46 12.27
N ILE A 88 -14.64 -24.38 13.04
CA ILE A 88 -13.31 -23.85 13.37
C ILE A 88 -12.50 -24.91 14.12
N GLU A 89 -13.09 -25.56 15.13
CA GLU A 89 -12.46 -26.65 15.88
C GLU A 89 -12.12 -27.83 14.97
N ARG A 90 -13.07 -28.28 14.13
CA ARG A 90 -12.85 -29.36 13.15
C ARG A 90 -11.71 -29.06 12.19
N ARG A 91 -11.61 -27.81 11.69
CA ARG A 91 -10.53 -27.36 10.80
C ARG A 91 -9.19 -27.21 11.52
N ALA A 92 -9.19 -26.83 12.79
CA ALA A 92 -7.97 -26.75 13.60
C ALA A 92 -7.41 -28.16 13.86
N ALA A 93 -8.26 -29.11 14.24
CA ALA A 93 -7.88 -30.51 14.45
C ALA A 93 -7.33 -31.18 13.17
N ALA A 94 -7.87 -30.84 12.00
CA ALA A 94 -7.43 -31.38 10.71
C ALA A 94 -6.15 -30.70 10.13
N ARG A 95 -5.48 -29.84 10.89
CA ARG A 95 -4.20 -29.19 10.52
C ARG A 95 -2.98 -29.74 11.29
N VAL A 96 -3.21 -30.70 12.17
CA VAL A 96 -2.19 -31.44 12.95
C VAL A 96 -1.89 -32.76 12.25
#